data_AF-M0EVL6-F1
#
_entry.id   AF-M0EVL6-F1
#
_cell.length_a   1.000
_cell.length_b   1.000
_cell.length_c   1.000
_cell.angle_alpha   90.00
_cell.angle_beta   90.00
_cell.angle_gamma   90.00
#
_symmetry.space_group_name_H-M   'P 1'
#
loop_
_entity.id
_entity.type
_entity.pdbx_description
1 polymer ?
#
loop_
_entity_poly.entity_id
_entity_poly.type
_entity_poly.pdbx_seq_one_letter_code
_entity_poly.pdbx_strand_id
1 'polypeptide(L)'
;MFPAAEAARVSRAYPADGPALTLRENGPALLVPAAWGVAAGAVLGAVSLHALFVAHVVMSTLLVAFVVASWRDMSTGVLRAWKLVILAGTPVTLAGVLGFLARDGTALGAALPADALLAVAFYGWMLLPAPAFVYTGLRDAAVPRSTVHHAAAACSVAGAVVAAFAGSGTGTVAGIALVGLGQTAGILAATALY
;
A
#
# COMPACT_ATOMS: atom_id res chain seq x y z
N MET A 1 -58.23 15.66 23.77
CA MET A 1 -58.11 14.20 23.97
C MET A 1 -57.15 13.69 22.90
N PHE A 2 -56.01 13.15 23.34
CA PHE A 2 -54.82 12.71 22.58
C PHE A 2 -55.10 11.48 21.68
N PRO A 3 -54.31 11.17 20.62
CA PRO A 3 -52.88 10.87 20.79
C PRO A 3 -51.88 11.48 19.79
N ALA A 4 -50.69 11.76 20.34
CA ALA A 4 -49.44 11.98 19.65
C ALA A 4 -48.92 10.64 19.09
N ALA A 5 -48.46 10.64 17.85
CA ALA A 5 -47.90 9.44 17.20
C ALA A 5 -46.39 9.58 17.01
N GLU A 6 -45.68 8.80 17.82
CA GLU A 6 -44.45 8.06 17.55
C GLU A 6 -43.25 8.84 16.99
N ALA A 7 -42.38 9.24 17.92
CA ALA A 7 -40.98 9.49 17.65
C ALA A 7 -40.37 8.30 16.90
N ALA A 8 -39.99 8.55 15.65
CA ALA A 8 -39.30 7.57 14.82
C ALA A 8 -38.06 7.08 15.57
N ARG A 9 -38.09 5.79 15.87
CA ARG A 9 -37.02 4.96 16.43
C ARG A 9 -35.68 5.41 15.85
N VAL A 10 -34.83 5.98 16.71
CA VAL A 10 -33.39 6.08 16.45
C VAL A 10 -32.93 4.67 16.12
N SER A 11 -32.64 4.43 14.84
CA SER A 11 -32.00 3.22 14.37
C SER A 11 -30.74 3.06 15.21
N ARG A 12 -30.67 2.01 16.02
CA ARG A 12 -29.43 1.60 16.67
C ARG A 12 -28.39 1.46 15.56
N ALA A 13 -27.47 2.41 15.47
CA ALA A 13 -26.19 2.16 14.86
C ALA A 13 -25.61 0.97 15.61
N TYR A 14 -25.56 -0.18 14.94
CA TYR A 14 -24.72 -1.27 15.40
C TYR A 14 -23.29 -0.72 15.38
N PRO A 15 -22.61 -0.54 16.52
CA PRO A 15 -21.22 -0.17 16.53
C PRO A 15 -20.50 -1.38 15.98
N ALA A 16 -20.12 -1.34 14.71
CA ALA A 16 -19.20 -2.31 14.14
C ALA A 16 -17.79 -1.93 14.62
N ASP A 17 -17.58 -1.86 15.93
CA ASP A 17 -16.37 -1.32 16.52
C ASP A 17 -15.59 -2.49 17.11
N GLY A 18 -15.18 -3.40 16.22
CA GLY A 18 -14.36 -4.56 16.58
C GLY A 18 -12.87 -4.26 16.39
N PRO A 19 -11.96 -4.89 17.17
CA PRO A 19 -10.51 -4.70 17.01
C PRO A 19 -10.01 -5.10 15.61
N ALA A 20 -10.71 -5.98 14.91
CA ALA A 20 -10.41 -6.34 13.52
C ALA A 20 -10.69 -5.21 12.53
N LEU A 21 -11.69 -4.36 12.78
CA LEU A 21 -12.04 -3.23 11.92
C LEU A 21 -11.04 -2.09 12.09
N THR A 22 -10.68 -1.77 13.33
CA THR A 22 -9.67 -0.73 13.62
C THR A 22 -8.28 -1.10 13.11
N LEU A 23 -7.90 -2.38 13.19
CA LEU A 23 -6.65 -2.89 12.61
C LEU A 23 -6.66 -2.82 11.09
N ARG A 24 -7.79 -3.10 10.45
CA ARG A 24 -7.92 -3.05 8.99
C ARG A 24 -7.85 -1.61 8.46
N GLU A 25 -8.47 -0.68 9.16
CA GLU A 25 -8.51 0.74 8.80
C GLU A 25 -7.15 1.42 8.97
N ASN A 26 -6.45 1.11 10.07
CA ASN A 26 -5.19 1.77 10.42
C ASN A 26 -3.94 0.95 10.11
N GLY A 27 -4.10 -0.34 9.81
CA GLY A 27 -2.99 -1.26 9.49
C GLY A 27 -2.04 -0.70 8.42
N PRO A 28 -2.53 -0.13 7.30
CA PRO A 28 -1.66 0.47 6.29
C PRO A 28 -0.71 1.56 6.83
N ALA A 29 -1.12 2.34 7.82
CA ALA A 29 -0.29 3.40 8.40
C ALA A 29 0.96 2.86 9.13
N LEU A 30 0.93 1.59 9.57
CA LEU A 30 2.09 0.90 10.12
C LEU A 30 2.81 0.05 9.08
N LEU A 31 2.05 -0.64 8.22
CA LEU A 31 2.61 -1.61 7.26
C LEU A 31 3.41 -0.94 6.13
N VAL A 32 2.95 0.21 5.63
CA VAL A 32 3.64 0.94 4.54
C VAL A 32 5.03 1.40 4.95
N PRO A 33 5.23 2.14 6.07
CA PRO A 33 6.58 2.54 6.47
C PRO A 33 7.48 1.34 6.80
N ALA A 34 6.92 0.27 7.40
CA ALA A 34 7.67 -0.95 7.67
C ALA A 34 8.17 -1.62 6.38
N ALA A 35 7.32 -1.72 5.34
CA ALA A 35 7.69 -2.31 4.06
C ALA A 35 8.84 -1.54 3.38
N TRP A 36 8.79 -0.21 3.36
CA TRP A 36 9.88 0.60 2.81
C TRP A 36 11.16 0.53 3.64
N GLY A 37 11.04 0.42 4.98
CA GLY A 37 12.18 0.17 5.86
C GLY A 37 12.87 -1.17 5.56
N VAL A 38 12.10 -2.23 5.35
CA VAL A 38 12.61 -3.56 4.94
C VAL A 38 13.29 -3.49 3.56
N ALA A 39 12.70 -2.78 2.60
CA ALA A 39 13.30 -2.60 1.28
C ALA A 39 14.63 -1.83 1.34
N ALA A 40 14.69 -0.73 2.08
CA ALA A 40 15.93 0.01 2.29
C ALA A 40 16.99 -0.84 3.02
N GLY A 41 16.58 -1.56 4.06
CA GLY A 41 17.45 -2.48 4.81
C GLY A 41 18.02 -3.58 3.93
N ALA A 42 17.25 -4.10 2.97
CA ALA A 42 17.74 -5.09 2.01
C ALA A 42 18.78 -4.51 1.05
N VAL A 43 18.57 -3.28 0.55
CA VAL A 43 19.57 -2.57 -0.30
C VAL A 43 20.87 -2.32 0.46
N LEU A 44 20.78 -2.04 1.76
CA LEU A 44 21.93 -1.84 2.65
C LEU A 44 22.57 -3.15 3.15
N GLY A 45 22.01 -4.31 2.81
CA GLY A 45 22.47 -5.62 3.29
C GLY A 45 22.15 -5.92 4.76
N ALA A 46 21.35 -5.09 5.43
CA ALA A 46 20.90 -5.29 6.81
C ALA A 46 19.75 -6.31 6.92
N VAL A 47 19.00 -6.52 5.83
CA VAL A 47 17.94 -7.53 5.74
C VAL A 47 18.38 -8.61 4.75
N SER A 48 18.31 -9.88 5.18
CA SER A 48 18.66 -11.01 4.31
C SER A 48 17.65 -11.21 3.18
N LEU A 49 18.10 -11.80 2.07
CA LEU A 49 17.20 -12.13 0.95
C LEU A 49 16.09 -13.11 1.38
N HIS A 50 16.40 -14.04 2.28
CA HIS A 50 15.38 -14.94 2.83
C HIS A 50 14.32 -14.21 3.65
N ALA A 51 14.72 -13.25 4.50
CA ALA A 51 13.75 -12.42 5.22
C ALA A 51 12.90 -11.57 4.27
N LEU A 52 13.50 -11.02 3.21
CA LEU A 52 12.78 -10.27 2.19
C LEU A 52 11.81 -11.15 1.39
N PHE A 53 12.19 -12.41 1.09
CA PHE A 53 11.30 -13.39 0.49
C PHE A 53 10.09 -13.69 1.38
N VAL A 54 10.32 -13.99 2.66
CA VAL A 54 9.24 -14.21 3.63
C VAL A 54 8.33 -12.98 3.73
N ALA A 55 8.89 -11.78 3.72
CA ALA A 55 8.12 -10.55 3.73
C ALA A 55 7.16 -10.44 2.52
N HIS A 56 7.61 -10.83 1.31
CA HIS A 56 6.74 -10.85 0.13
C HIS A 56 5.62 -11.89 0.26
N VAL A 57 5.91 -13.09 0.77
CA VAL A 57 4.90 -14.13 0.99
C VAL A 57 3.83 -13.66 1.99
N VAL A 58 4.26 -13.09 3.12
CA VAL A 58 3.37 -12.52 4.13
C VAL A 58 2.53 -11.39 3.54
N MET A 59 3.15 -10.44 2.84
CA MET A 59 2.44 -9.33 2.19
C MET A 59 1.41 -9.82 1.17
N SER A 60 1.75 -10.77 0.30
CA SER A 60 0.80 -11.35 -0.65
C SER A 60 -0.42 -11.94 0.04
N THR A 61 -0.20 -12.68 1.13
CA THR A 61 -1.29 -13.26 1.94
C THR A 61 -2.16 -12.18 2.57
N LEU A 62 -1.55 -11.15 3.15
CA LEU A 62 -2.25 -10.03 3.78
C LEU A 62 -3.08 -9.23 2.77
N LEU A 63 -2.56 -8.96 1.57
CA LEU A 63 -3.29 -8.23 0.52
C LEU A 63 -4.53 -9.00 0.06
N VAL A 64 -4.39 -10.32 -0.16
CA VAL A 64 -5.53 -11.19 -0.52
C VAL A 64 -6.56 -11.24 0.60
N ALA A 65 -6.13 -11.45 1.85
CA ALA A 65 -7.03 -11.46 2.99
C ALA A 65 -7.76 -10.11 3.14
N PHE A 66 -7.04 -9.00 3.01
CA PHE A 66 -7.60 -7.65 3.11
C PHE A 66 -8.62 -7.38 2.01
N VAL A 67 -8.30 -7.67 0.74
CA VAL A 67 -9.22 -7.37 -0.36
C VAL A 67 -10.49 -8.20 -0.29
N VAL A 68 -10.40 -9.46 0.15
CA VAL A 68 -11.55 -10.34 0.36
C VAL A 68 -12.41 -9.81 1.51
N ALA A 69 -11.79 -9.44 2.64
CA ALA A 69 -12.49 -8.93 3.81
C ALA A 69 -13.14 -7.55 3.58
N SER A 70 -12.53 -6.71 2.74
CA SER A 70 -12.97 -5.33 2.46
C SER A 70 -13.71 -5.18 1.13
N TRP A 71 -14.06 -6.28 0.46
CA TRP A 71 -14.49 -6.26 -0.95
C TRP A 71 -15.69 -5.34 -1.20
N ARG A 72 -16.72 -5.48 -0.35
CA ARG A 72 -17.97 -4.73 -0.41
C ARG A 72 -17.79 -3.30 0.08
N ASP A 73 -17.02 -3.11 1.14
CA ASP A 73 -16.76 -1.80 1.75
C ASP A 73 -16.03 -0.87 0.78
N MET A 74 -15.18 -1.43 -0.10
CA MET A 74 -14.41 -0.68 -1.08
C MET A 74 -15.07 -0.66 -2.48
N SER A 75 -16.39 -0.53 -2.57
CA SER A 75 -17.10 -0.59 -3.86
C SER A 75 -17.14 0.73 -4.64
N THR A 76 -16.99 1.88 -3.98
CA THR A 76 -17.22 3.21 -4.60
C THR A 76 -16.13 4.22 -4.26
N GLY A 77 -16.08 5.30 -5.04
CA GLY A 77 -15.24 6.47 -4.77
C GLY A 77 -13.75 6.15 -4.55
N VAL A 78 -13.14 6.82 -3.58
CA VAL A 78 -11.72 6.69 -3.22
C VAL A 78 -11.39 5.25 -2.82
N LEU A 79 -12.24 4.61 -2.02
CA LEU A 79 -12.01 3.23 -1.60
C LEU A 79 -11.98 2.26 -2.79
N ARG A 80 -12.79 2.47 -3.83
CA ARG A 80 -12.69 1.66 -5.06
C ARG A 80 -11.34 1.83 -5.76
N ALA A 81 -10.80 3.05 -5.83
CA ALA A 81 -9.48 3.28 -6.41
C ALA A 81 -8.40 2.52 -5.63
N TRP A 82 -8.44 2.55 -4.30
CA TRP A 82 -7.52 1.79 -3.45
C TRP A 82 -7.71 0.28 -3.57
N LYS A 83 -8.93 -0.21 -3.75
CA LYS A 83 -9.16 -1.63 -4.06
C LYS A 83 -8.46 -2.04 -5.35
N LEU A 84 -8.50 -1.20 -6.39
CA LEU A 84 -7.79 -1.47 -7.64
C LEU A 84 -6.27 -1.48 -7.44
N VAL A 85 -5.73 -0.58 -6.60
CA VAL A 85 -4.31 -0.61 -6.23
C VAL A 85 -3.95 -1.93 -5.55
N ILE A 86 -4.77 -2.42 -4.62
CA ILE A 86 -4.52 -3.70 -3.93
C ILE A 86 -4.63 -4.88 -4.90
N LEU A 87 -5.63 -4.87 -5.78
CA LEU A 87 -5.81 -5.90 -6.80
C LEU A 87 -4.66 -5.95 -7.80
N ALA A 88 -4.15 -4.80 -8.24
CA ALA A 88 -2.98 -4.72 -9.12
C ALA A 88 -1.66 -4.98 -8.36
N GLY A 89 -1.59 -4.56 -7.11
CA GLY A 89 -0.45 -4.76 -6.21
C GLY A 89 -0.25 -6.21 -5.80
N THR A 90 -1.32 -7.03 -5.81
CA THR A 90 -1.25 -8.46 -5.49
C THR A 90 -0.34 -9.23 -6.48
N PRO A 91 -0.58 -9.22 -7.80
CA PRO A 91 0.32 -9.86 -8.76
C PRO A 91 1.72 -9.20 -8.79
N VAL A 92 1.82 -7.89 -8.54
CA VAL A 92 3.11 -7.19 -8.38
C VAL A 92 3.92 -7.75 -7.20
N THR A 93 3.27 -8.01 -6.06
CA THR A 93 3.93 -8.63 -4.90
C THR A 93 4.28 -10.09 -5.16
N LEU A 94 3.40 -10.83 -5.85
CA LEU A 94 3.67 -12.21 -6.26
C LEU A 94 4.84 -12.30 -7.24
N ALA A 95 5.06 -11.29 -8.10
CA ALA A 95 6.27 -11.22 -8.91
C ALA A 95 7.54 -11.25 -8.05
N GLY A 96 7.54 -10.60 -6.88
CA GLY A 96 8.66 -10.68 -5.94
C GLY A 96 8.90 -12.09 -5.42
N VAL A 97 7.83 -12.80 -5.02
CA VAL A 97 7.91 -14.22 -4.61
C VAL A 97 8.52 -15.08 -5.73
N LEU A 98 8.00 -14.93 -6.96
CA LEU A 98 8.52 -15.65 -8.12
C LEU A 98 9.96 -15.29 -8.45
N GLY A 99 10.35 -14.03 -8.27
CA GLY A 99 11.71 -13.56 -8.49
C GLY A 99 12.71 -14.22 -7.54
N PHE A 100 12.37 -14.35 -6.25
CA PHE A 100 13.21 -15.09 -5.29
C PHE A 100 13.28 -16.58 -5.61
N LEU A 101 12.13 -17.21 -5.90
CA LEU A 101 12.09 -18.63 -6.29
C LEU A 101 12.89 -18.92 -7.56
N ALA A 102 12.91 -17.98 -8.52
CA ALA A 102 13.72 -18.07 -9.73
C ALA A 102 15.23 -17.95 -9.42
N ARG A 103 15.63 -17.06 -8.50
CA ARG A 103 17.04 -16.96 -8.06
C ARG A 103 17.53 -18.22 -7.35
N ASP A 104 16.65 -18.85 -6.57
CA ASP A 104 16.98 -20.09 -5.85
C ASP A 104 16.96 -21.34 -6.76
N GLY A 105 16.73 -21.17 -8.08
CA GLY A 105 16.81 -22.26 -9.06
C GLY A 105 15.62 -23.22 -9.07
N THR A 106 14.50 -22.85 -8.44
CA THR A 106 13.30 -23.70 -8.43
C THR A 106 12.56 -23.65 -9.77
N ALA A 107 12.06 -24.80 -10.23
CA ALA A 107 11.46 -24.96 -11.56
C ALA A 107 10.25 -24.03 -11.83
N LEU A 108 9.56 -23.55 -10.79
CA LEU A 108 8.42 -22.63 -10.91
C LEU A 108 8.82 -21.23 -11.40
N GLY A 109 10.08 -20.81 -11.17
CA GLY A 109 10.59 -19.46 -11.52
C GLY A 109 11.48 -19.41 -12.76
N ALA A 110 11.89 -20.57 -13.30
CA ALA A 110 12.94 -20.66 -14.33
C ALA A 110 12.58 -20.05 -15.70
N ALA A 111 11.30 -19.75 -15.95
CA ALA A 111 10.84 -19.24 -17.24
C ALA A 111 11.02 -17.72 -17.42
N LEU A 112 11.25 -16.96 -16.33
CA LEU A 112 11.31 -15.50 -16.36
C LEU A 112 12.58 -14.98 -15.65
N PRO A 113 13.20 -13.88 -16.13
CA PRO A 113 14.37 -13.31 -15.48
C PRO A 113 14.03 -12.79 -14.08
N ALA A 114 14.68 -13.36 -13.07
CA ALA A 114 14.45 -13.06 -11.65
C ALA A 114 14.58 -11.56 -11.33
N ASP A 115 15.56 -10.89 -11.94
CA ASP A 115 15.81 -9.46 -11.74
C ASP A 115 14.65 -8.60 -12.25
N ALA A 116 14.03 -8.99 -13.37
CA ALA A 116 12.87 -8.29 -13.91
C ALA A 116 11.65 -8.45 -13.00
N LEU A 117 11.44 -9.64 -12.45
CA LEU A 117 10.35 -9.93 -11.51
C LEU A 117 10.49 -9.13 -10.21
N LEU A 118 11.70 -9.07 -9.66
CA LEU A 118 11.99 -8.24 -8.48
C LEU A 118 11.88 -6.75 -8.77
N ALA A 119 12.29 -6.30 -9.96
CA ALA A 119 12.10 -4.93 -10.40
C ALA A 119 10.61 -4.56 -10.53
N VAL A 120 9.78 -5.47 -11.07
CA VAL A 120 8.33 -5.30 -11.12
C VAL A 120 7.76 -5.13 -9.71
N ALA A 121 8.14 -5.98 -8.76
CA ALA A 121 7.68 -5.88 -7.37
C ALA A 121 8.08 -4.53 -6.74
N PHE A 122 9.33 -4.13 -6.92
CA PHE A 122 9.89 -2.92 -6.34
C PHE A 122 9.29 -1.64 -6.94
N TYR A 123 9.45 -1.44 -8.25
CA TYR A 123 8.94 -0.23 -8.92
C TYR A 123 7.43 -0.21 -9.04
N GLY A 124 6.79 -1.38 -9.13
CA GLY A 124 5.33 -1.50 -9.13
C GLY A 124 4.72 -0.87 -7.89
N TRP A 125 5.23 -1.17 -6.69
CA TRP A 125 4.75 -0.54 -5.46
C TRP A 125 5.17 0.91 -5.27
N MET A 126 6.29 1.34 -5.88
CA MET A 126 6.62 2.76 -5.91
C MET A 126 5.57 3.56 -6.70
N LEU A 127 5.06 3.01 -7.81
CA LEU A 127 4.25 3.76 -8.78
C LEU A 127 2.74 3.53 -8.65
N LEU A 128 2.29 2.30 -8.34
CA LEU A 128 0.88 1.91 -8.29
C LEU A 128 0.02 2.83 -7.40
N PRO A 129 0.47 3.27 -6.22
CA PRO A 129 -0.34 4.14 -5.36
C PRO A 129 -0.52 5.56 -5.91
N ALA A 130 0.37 6.04 -6.79
CA ALA A 130 0.36 7.43 -7.26
C ALA A 130 -0.99 7.88 -7.86
N PRO A 131 -1.62 7.16 -8.81
CA PRO A 131 -2.94 7.54 -9.31
C PRO A 131 -4.04 7.54 -8.24
N ALA A 132 -3.99 6.62 -7.26
CA ALA A 132 -4.96 6.60 -6.17
C ALA A 132 -4.76 7.79 -5.22
N PHE A 133 -3.51 8.19 -4.95
CA PHE A 133 -3.22 9.41 -4.20
C PHE A 133 -3.71 10.67 -4.93
N VAL A 134 -3.45 10.80 -6.24
CA VAL A 134 -3.98 11.91 -7.03
C VAL A 134 -5.50 11.96 -6.95
N TYR A 135 -6.16 10.82 -7.16
CA TYR A 135 -7.61 10.73 -7.09
C TYR A 135 -8.15 11.06 -5.69
N THR A 136 -7.47 10.63 -4.63
CA THR A 136 -7.82 10.95 -3.25
C THR A 136 -7.72 12.46 -3.00
N GLY A 137 -6.62 13.09 -3.42
CA GLY A 137 -6.42 14.54 -3.30
C GLY A 137 -7.48 15.36 -4.04
N LEU A 138 -7.88 14.92 -5.25
CA LEU A 138 -8.95 15.56 -6.03
C LEU A 138 -10.33 15.45 -5.37
N ARG A 139 -10.52 14.51 -4.44
CA ARG A 139 -11.80 14.26 -3.75
C ARG A 139 -11.81 14.76 -2.32
N ASP A 140 -10.69 15.27 -1.81
CA ASP A 140 -10.61 15.88 -0.49
C ASP A 140 -10.83 17.39 -0.57
N ALA A 141 -11.88 17.87 0.09
CA ALA A 141 -12.22 19.29 0.12
C ALA A 141 -11.31 20.10 1.05
N ALA A 142 -10.61 19.46 1.99
CA ALA A 142 -9.67 20.13 2.88
C ALA A 142 -8.32 20.31 2.18
N VAL A 143 -8.01 21.54 1.80
CA VAL A 143 -6.79 21.90 1.05
C VAL A 143 -5.52 21.29 1.67
N PRO A 144 -5.26 21.37 3.00
CA PRO A 144 -4.05 20.80 3.57
C PRO A 144 -3.91 19.29 3.32
N ARG A 145 -4.99 18.52 3.44
CA ARG A 145 -4.98 17.06 3.20
C ARG A 145 -4.88 16.72 1.71
N SER A 146 -5.63 17.46 0.89
CA SER A 146 -5.54 17.34 -0.57
C SER A 146 -4.09 17.52 -1.06
N THR A 147 -3.39 18.55 -0.56
CA THR A 147 -1.98 18.78 -0.89
C THR A 147 -1.07 17.63 -0.45
N VAL A 148 -1.28 17.05 0.73
CA VAL A 148 -0.50 15.88 1.19
C VAL A 148 -0.65 14.69 0.25
N HIS A 149 -1.86 14.40 -0.23
CA HIS A 149 -2.08 13.32 -1.19
C HIS A 149 -1.39 13.59 -2.54
N HIS A 150 -1.43 14.81 -3.06
CA HIS A 150 -0.69 15.15 -4.28
C HIS A 150 0.83 15.08 -4.10
N ALA A 151 1.34 15.52 -2.94
CA ALA A 151 2.74 15.37 -2.60
C ALA A 151 3.16 13.89 -2.48
N ALA A 152 2.31 13.03 -1.88
CA ALA A 152 2.53 11.59 -1.80
C ALA A 152 2.65 10.95 -3.20
N ALA A 153 1.79 11.35 -4.14
CA ALA A 153 1.88 10.90 -5.53
C ALA A 153 3.17 11.39 -6.21
N ALA A 154 3.53 12.66 -6.03
CA ALA A 154 4.76 13.21 -6.60
C ALA A 154 6.00 12.52 -6.05
N CYS A 155 6.06 12.29 -4.74
CA CYS A 155 7.17 11.59 -4.07
C CYS A 155 7.27 10.12 -4.54
N SER A 156 6.13 9.46 -4.76
CA SER A 156 6.08 8.09 -5.30
C SER A 156 6.76 7.99 -6.67
N VAL A 157 6.45 8.92 -7.59
CA VAL A 157 7.05 8.97 -8.93
C VAL A 157 8.51 9.43 -8.87
N ALA A 158 8.78 10.52 -8.16
CA ALA A 158 10.13 11.08 -8.05
C ALA A 158 11.10 10.09 -7.39
N GLY A 159 10.68 9.39 -6.34
CA GLY A 159 11.50 8.39 -5.66
C GLY A 159 11.77 7.17 -6.54
N ALA A 160 10.80 6.75 -7.38
CA ALA A 160 11.03 5.70 -8.38
C ALA A 160 12.09 6.11 -9.41
N VAL A 161 12.01 7.36 -9.90
CA VAL A 161 13.01 7.93 -10.83
C VAL A 161 14.39 7.99 -10.16
N VAL A 162 14.49 8.53 -8.94
CA VAL A 162 15.75 8.59 -8.19
C VAL A 162 16.34 7.19 -8.02
N ALA A 163 15.54 6.19 -7.62
CA ALA A 163 16.00 4.83 -7.44
C ALA A 163 16.50 4.19 -8.74
N ALA A 164 15.82 4.45 -9.87
CA ALA A 164 16.20 3.91 -11.18
C ALA A 164 17.51 4.48 -11.72
N PHE A 165 17.81 5.76 -11.44
CA PHE A 165 19.00 6.45 -11.94
C PHE A 165 20.12 6.60 -10.89
N ALA A 166 19.96 6.04 -9.70
CA ALA A 166 20.87 6.23 -8.57
C ALA A 166 22.32 5.78 -8.82
N GLY A 167 22.53 4.72 -9.62
CA GLY A 167 23.84 4.11 -9.87
C GLY A 167 24.58 3.60 -8.61
N SER A 168 23.97 3.66 -7.43
CA SER A 168 24.56 3.34 -6.14
C SER A 168 23.49 2.93 -5.13
N GLY A 169 23.85 2.07 -4.16
CA GLY A 169 22.92 1.64 -3.11
C GLY A 169 22.38 2.80 -2.27
N THR A 170 23.23 3.77 -1.91
CA THR A 170 22.81 4.98 -1.17
C THR A 170 21.79 5.80 -1.96
N GLY A 171 22.01 6.00 -3.26
CA GLY A 171 21.05 6.71 -4.10
C GLY A 171 19.72 5.96 -4.23
N THR A 172 19.75 4.62 -4.33
CA THR A 172 18.53 3.80 -4.32
C THR A 172 17.78 3.94 -3.01
N VAL A 173 18.48 3.94 -1.87
CA VAL A 173 17.89 4.18 -0.55
C VAL A 173 17.28 5.58 -0.45
N ALA A 174 17.89 6.61 -1.03
CA ALA A 174 17.30 7.95 -1.08
C ALA A 174 15.98 7.96 -1.87
N GLY A 175 15.92 7.23 -2.99
CA GLY A 175 14.67 7.03 -3.74
C GLY A 175 13.60 6.30 -2.92
N ILE A 176 13.98 5.22 -2.21
CA ILE A 176 13.11 4.49 -1.29
C ILE A 176 12.60 5.41 -0.18
N ALA A 177 13.45 6.21 0.44
CA ALA A 177 13.07 7.12 1.51
C ALA A 177 12.06 8.16 1.02
N LEU A 178 12.26 8.71 -0.18
CA LEU A 178 11.32 9.66 -0.77
C LEU A 178 9.94 9.03 -0.99
N VAL A 179 9.88 7.83 -1.58
CA VAL A 179 8.62 7.09 -1.73
C VAL A 179 8.00 6.77 -0.38
N GLY A 180 8.79 6.22 0.54
CA GLY A 180 8.33 5.78 1.85
C GLY A 180 7.73 6.92 2.67
N LEU A 181 8.40 8.07 2.71
CA LEU A 181 7.88 9.27 3.38
C LEU A 181 6.59 9.78 2.72
N GLY A 182 6.57 9.89 1.39
CA GLY A 182 5.39 10.35 0.67
C GLY A 182 4.18 9.45 0.87
N GLN A 183 4.33 8.15 0.61
CA GLN A 183 3.24 7.19 0.76
C GLN A 183 2.76 7.09 2.22
N THR A 184 3.68 7.10 3.19
CA THR A 184 3.32 7.07 4.62
C THR A 184 2.55 8.31 5.03
N ALA A 185 3.00 9.52 4.64
CA ALA A 185 2.29 10.76 4.92
C ALA A 185 0.89 10.78 4.29
N GLY A 186 0.77 10.29 3.04
CA GLY A 186 -0.49 10.17 2.34
C GLY A 186 -1.48 9.22 3.02
N ILE A 187 -1.01 8.09 3.55
CA ILE A 187 -1.85 7.15 4.31
C ILE A 187 -2.24 7.72 5.66
N LEU A 188 -1.30 8.32 6.41
CA LEU A 188 -1.60 8.96 7.69
C LEU A 188 -2.62 10.09 7.55
N ALA A 189 -2.53 10.88 6.48
CA ALA A 189 -3.52 11.91 6.19
C ALA A 189 -4.93 11.31 5.93
N ALA A 190 -5.00 10.10 5.37
CA ALA A 190 -6.26 9.40 5.13
C ALA A 190 -6.83 8.72 6.39
N THR A 191 -6.00 8.33 7.36
CA THR A 191 -6.44 7.56 8.54
C THR A 191 -6.52 8.37 9.83
N ALA A 192 -5.69 9.39 10.02
CA ALA A 192 -5.55 10.11 11.29
C ALA A 192 -6.16 11.52 11.31
N LEU A 193 -6.61 12.05 10.17
CA LEU A 193 -7.18 13.40 10.07
C LEU A 193 -8.72 13.40 9.94
N TYR A 194 -9.35 12.39 10.54
CA TYR A 194 -10.80 12.23 10.66
C TYR A 194 -11.24 12.23 12.12
#